data_AF-A0A0R2WAB8-F1
#
_entry.id   AF-A0A0R2WAB8-F1
#
_cell.length_a   1.000
_cell.length_b   1.000
_cell.length_c   1.000
_cell.angle_alpha   90.00
_cell.angle_beta   90.00
_cell.angle_gamma   90.00
#
_symmetry.space_group_name_H-M   'P 1'
#
loop_
_entity.id
_entity.type
_entity.pdbx_description
1 polymer ?
#
loop_
_entity_poly.entity_id
_entity_poly.type
_entity_poly.pdbx_seq_one_letter_code
_entity_poly.pdbx_strand_id
1 'polypeptide(L)'
;MQRAAIANGARALANIVLVDPAAKRMLGPVRDLLPPTAGASLLADSVLVIRMLAADSFAQRQALLPILTLLTNDAVPKNWRL
;
A
#
# COMPACT_ATOMS: atom_id res chain seq x y z
N MET A 1 10.30 -2.81 -15.76
CA MET A 1 10.49 -4.27 -15.61
C MET A 1 9.36 -5.00 -16.34
N GLN A 2 9.62 -5.72 -17.43
CA GLN A 2 8.53 -6.20 -18.32
C GLN A 2 7.99 -7.59 -18.00
N ARG A 3 8.70 -8.42 -17.23
CA ARG A 3 8.23 -9.76 -16.88
C ARG A 3 6.97 -9.68 -16.00
N ALA A 4 5.92 -10.40 -16.38
CA ALA A 4 4.62 -10.39 -15.69
C ALA A 4 4.75 -10.71 -14.19
N ALA A 5 5.51 -11.75 -13.84
CA ALA A 5 5.75 -12.17 -12.46
C ALA A 5 6.59 -11.19 -11.62
N ILE A 6 7.14 -10.12 -12.20
CA ILE A 6 7.99 -9.15 -11.50
C ILE A 6 7.25 -7.82 -11.32
N ALA A 7 6.83 -7.21 -12.41
CA ALA A 7 6.16 -5.90 -12.37
C ALA A 7 5.14 -5.71 -13.49
N ASN A 8 5.05 -6.64 -14.46
CA ASN A 8 4.14 -6.56 -15.59
C ASN A 8 4.16 -5.20 -16.31
N GLY A 9 5.35 -4.63 -16.53
CA GLY A 9 5.51 -3.33 -17.19
C GLY A 9 5.47 -2.12 -16.26
N ALA A 10 5.07 -2.28 -14.99
CA ALA A 10 5.14 -1.22 -13.99
C ALA A 10 6.58 -0.72 -13.77
N ARG A 11 6.69 0.55 -13.38
CA ARG A 11 7.96 1.25 -13.14
C ARG A 11 8.14 1.70 -11.69
N ALA A 12 7.09 1.62 -10.88
CA ALA A 12 7.13 1.90 -9.46
C ALA A 12 6.50 0.74 -8.66
N LEU A 13 7.08 0.44 -7.49
CA LEU A 13 6.64 -0.57 -6.53
C LEU A 13 6.65 0.05 -5.12
N ALA A 14 5.59 -0.16 -4.35
CA ALA A 14 5.57 0.15 -2.92
C ALA A 14 5.21 -1.10 -2.11
N ASN A 15 5.86 -1.25 -0.97
CA ASN A 15 5.59 -2.31 -0.01
C ASN A 15 5.42 -1.66 1.38
N ILE A 16 4.28 -1.88 2.01
CA ILE A 16 3.94 -1.35 3.33
C ILE A 16 3.82 -2.54 4.27
N VAL A 17 4.38 -2.39 5.47
CA VAL A 17 4.25 -3.37 6.55
C VAL A 17 3.75 -2.63 7.78
N LEU A 18 2.56 -3.00 8.24
CA LEU A 18 2.00 -2.55 9.50
C LEU A 18 2.14 -3.69 10.51
N VAL A 19 2.84 -3.40 11.61
CA VAL A 19 2.95 -4.30 12.77
C VAL A 19 2.16 -3.65 13.91
N ASP A 20 0.97 -4.18 14.17
CA ASP A 20 0.04 -3.63 15.15
C ASP A 20 -0.93 -4.73 15.63
N PRO A 21 -1.25 -4.85 16.94
CA PRO A 21 -2.26 -5.80 17.42
C PRO A 21 -3.64 -5.65 16.75
N ALA A 22 -3.96 -4.47 16.22
CA ALA A 22 -5.17 -4.15 15.49
C ALA A 22 -5.08 -4.36 13.97
N ALA A 23 -3.95 -4.83 13.44
CA ALA A 23 -3.69 -4.92 11.99
C ALA A 23 -4.79 -5.69 11.23
N LYS A 24 -5.32 -6.77 11.81
CA LYS A 24 -6.43 -7.54 11.24
C LYS A 24 -7.67 -6.70 10.93
N ARG A 25 -7.98 -5.70 11.77
CA ARG A 25 -9.13 -4.80 11.55
C ARG A 25 -8.92 -3.85 10.38
N MET A 26 -7.66 -3.53 10.05
CA MET A 26 -7.31 -2.63 8.96
C MET A 26 -7.38 -3.29 7.59
N LEU A 27 -7.40 -4.62 7.50
CA LEU A 27 -7.37 -5.34 6.23
C LEU A 27 -8.54 -4.98 5.30
N GLY A 28 -9.76 -4.89 5.82
CA GLY A 28 -10.95 -4.53 5.05
C GLY A 28 -10.86 -3.10 4.50
N PRO A 29 -10.76 -2.08 5.38
CA PRO A 29 -10.61 -0.69 4.96
C PRO A 29 -9.45 -0.43 4.01
N VAL A 30 -8.31 -1.13 4.18
CA VAL A 30 -7.19 -1.04 3.24
C VAL A 30 -7.56 -1.58 1.86
N ARG A 31 -8.23 -2.73 1.79
CA ARG A 31 -8.64 -3.34 0.51
C ARG A 31 -9.61 -2.46 -0.28
N ASP A 32 -10.47 -1.72 0.40
CA ASP A 32 -11.39 -0.76 -0.22
C ASP A 32 -10.67 0.40 -0.92
N LEU A 33 -9.42 0.70 -0.51
CA LEU A 33 -8.59 1.76 -1.09
C LEU A 33 -7.59 1.25 -2.15
N LEU A 34 -7.48 -0.06 -2.36
CA LEU A 34 -6.45 -0.62 -3.24
C LEU A 34 -6.80 -0.43 -4.72
N PRO A 35 -5.84 -0.01 -5.56
CA PRO A 35 -6.00 -0.11 -7.01
C PRO A 35 -5.96 -1.59 -7.46
N PRO A 36 -6.42 -1.91 -8.68
CA PRO A 36 -6.39 -3.27 -9.23
C PRO A 36 -4.98 -3.90 -9.30
N THR A 37 -3.94 -3.08 -9.26
CA THR A 37 -2.52 -3.48 -9.32
C THR A 37 -1.89 -3.64 -7.93
N ALA A 38 -2.71 -3.77 -6.89
CA ALA A 38 -2.27 -3.92 -5.52
C ALA A 38 -2.95 -5.11 -4.81
N GLY A 39 -2.34 -5.56 -3.72
CA GLY A 39 -2.88 -6.58 -2.84
C GLY A 39 -2.52 -6.31 -1.38
N ALA A 40 -3.40 -6.75 -0.48
CA ALA A 40 -3.17 -6.73 0.96
C ALA A 40 -3.54 -8.07 1.60
N SER A 41 -2.67 -8.54 2.50
CA SER A 41 -2.85 -9.78 3.25
C SER A 41 -2.22 -9.68 4.63
N LEU A 42 -2.68 -10.55 5.53
CA LEU A 42 -2.05 -10.73 6.84
C LEU A 42 -0.99 -11.82 6.73
N LEU A 43 0.22 -11.55 7.23
CA LEU A 43 1.23 -12.58 7.50
C LEU A 43 1.03 -13.22 8.87
N ALA A 44 0.47 -12.45 9.81
CA ALA A 44 0.01 -12.87 11.12
C ALA A 44 -1.16 -11.94 11.52
N ASP A 45 -1.90 -12.28 12.59
CA ASP A 45 -3.02 -11.44 13.06
C ASP A 45 -2.62 -9.98 13.38
N SER A 46 -1.34 -9.76 13.70
CA SER A 46 -0.75 -8.44 13.98
C SER A 46 0.13 -7.87 12.87
N VAL A 47 0.25 -8.55 11.72
CA VAL A 47 1.16 -8.12 10.63
C VAL A 47 0.40 -8.06 9.32
N LEU A 48 0.06 -6.84 8.90
CA LEU A 48 -0.56 -6.53 7.62
C LEU A 48 0.50 -6.09 6.62
N VAL A 49 0.49 -6.72 5.45
CA VAL A 49 1.39 -6.37 4.33
C VAL A 49 0.56 -5.93 3.14
N ILE A 50 1.01 -4.84 2.51
CA ILE A 50 0.41 -4.27 1.32
C ILE A 50 1.50 -4.16 0.26
N ARG A 51 1.21 -4.59 -0.96
CA ARG A 51 2.09 -4.43 -2.10
C ARG A 51 1.32 -3.83 -3.26
N MET A 52 1.92 -2.86 -3.95
CA MET A 52 1.32 -2.24 -5.13
C MET A 52 2.33 -1.94 -6.22
N LEU A 53 1.89 -2.14 -7.46
CA LEU A 53 2.60 -1.77 -8.68
C LEU A 53 1.92 -0.55 -9.32
N ALA A 54 2.72 0.36 -9.87
CA ALA A 54 2.22 1.55 -10.56
C ALA A 54 3.03 1.86 -11.82
N ALA A 55 2.40 2.55 -12.76
CA ALA A 55 3.03 2.98 -14.01
C ALA A 55 4.24 3.89 -13.78
N ASP A 56 4.20 4.71 -12.72
CA ASP A 56 5.24 5.65 -12.30
C ASP A 56 5.07 6.05 -10.81
N SER A 57 5.98 6.89 -10.32
CA SER A 57 6.00 7.38 -8.94
C SER A 57 4.87 8.38 -8.63
N PHE A 58 4.23 8.98 -9.62
CA PHE A 58 3.10 9.88 -9.41
C PHE A 58 1.83 9.06 -9.13
N ALA A 59 1.51 8.10 -9.99
CA ALA A 59 0.41 7.16 -9.79
C ALA A 59 0.58 6.36 -8.48
N GLN A 60 1.82 5.98 -8.15
CA GLN A 60 2.13 5.35 -6.87
C GLN A 60 1.76 6.25 -5.68
N ARG A 61 2.20 7.52 -5.65
CA ARG A 61 1.89 8.43 -4.54
C ARG A 61 0.39 8.69 -4.40
N GLN A 62 -0.31 8.82 -5.52
CA GLN A 62 -1.76 9.01 -5.53
C GLN A 62 -2.50 7.83 -4.89
N ALA A 63 -2.07 6.59 -5.16
CA ALA A 63 -2.64 5.40 -4.52
C ALA A 63 -2.16 5.20 -3.07
N LEU A 64 -0.93 5.59 -2.76
CA LEU A 64 -0.30 5.37 -1.46
C LEU A 64 -0.84 6.32 -0.38
N LEU A 65 -1.10 7.58 -0.72
CA LEU A 65 -1.48 8.60 0.26
C LEU A 65 -2.75 8.24 1.05
N PRO A 66 -3.89 7.85 0.43
CA PRO A 66 -5.08 7.46 1.17
C PRO A 66 -4.84 6.30 2.15
N ILE A 67 -4.02 5.33 1.76
CA ILE A 67 -3.65 4.18 2.58
C ILE A 67 -2.82 4.65 3.78
N LEU A 68 -1.80 5.48 3.57
CA LEU A 68 -1.00 6.01 4.67
C LEU A 68 -1.84 6.84 5.62
N THR A 69 -2.71 7.70 5.09
CA THR A 69 -3.66 8.50 5.88
C THR A 69 -4.52 7.63 6.78
N LEU A 70 -5.10 6.55 6.25
CA LEU A 70 -5.87 5.58 7.02
C LEU A 70 -5.01 4.91 8.10
N LEU A 71 -3.83 4.40 7.74
CA LEU A 71 -2.97 3.63 8.65
C LEU A 71 -2.35 4.48 9.78
N THR A 72 -2.11 5.76 9.51
CA THR A 72 -1.53 6.68 10.50
C THR A 72 -2.58 7.53 11.21
N ASN A 73 -3.87 7.35 10.94
CA ASN A 73 -4.94 8.19 11.44
C ASN A 73 -4.67 9.69 11.19
N ASP A 74 -4.51 10.06 9.91
CA ASP A 74 -4.18 11.41 9.42
C ASP A 74 -2.80 11.97 9.83
N ALA A 75 -1.98 11.22 10.57
CA ALA A 75 -0.65 11.66 11.01
C ALA A 75 0.49 11.45 9.98
N VAL A 76 0.20 11.50 8.68
CA VAL A 76 1.24 11.35 7.63
C VAL A 76 2.21 12.55 7.69
N PRO A 77 3.54 12.32 7.74
CA PRO A 77 4.51 13.40 7.74
C PRO A 77 4.33 14.35 6.55
N LYS A 78 4.41 15.67 6.81
CA LYS A 78 4.18 16.69 5.76
C LYS A 78 5.15 16.55 4.58
N ASN A 79 6.38 16.14 4.82
CA ASN A 79 7.40 15.90 3.79
C ASN A 79 7.08 14.73 2.87
N TRP A 80 6.10 13.88 3.20
CA TRP A 80 5.66 12.76 2.36
C TRP A 80 4.43 13.10 1.50
N ARG A 81 3.86 14.29 1.69
CA ARG A 81 2.69 14.78 0.94
C ARG A 81 3.06 15.67 -0.25
N LEU A 82 4.35 15.96 -0.44
CA LEU A 82 4.88 16.87 -1.48
C LEU A 82 5.15 16.15 -2.82
#